data_AF-A0A436F0Y1-F1
#
_entry.id   AF-A0A436F0Y1-F1
#
_cell.length_a   1.000
_cell.length_b   1.000
_cell.length_c   1.000
_cell.angle_alpha   90.00
_cell.angle_beta   90.00
_cell.angle_gamma   90.00
#
_symmetry.space_group_name_H-M   'P 1'
#
loop_
_entity.id
_entity.type
_entity.pdbx_description
1 polymer ?
#
loop_
_entity_poly.entity_id
_entity_poly.type
_entity_poly.pdbx_seq_one_letter_code
_entity_poly.pdbx_strand_id
1 'polypeptide(L)' 'ERLLRHVAAQCRNEGGVYLRLSVDTDNEGAKTFYERLGIAWSSYEQTQKIIGEAFFAFADAPENGDHK' A
#
# COMPACT_ATOMS: atom_id res chain seq x y z
N GLU A 1 -12.01 13.46 -5.03
CA GLU A 1 -11.37 13.83 -3.74
C GLU A 1 -12.30 13.88 -2.51
N ARG A 2 -13.62 14.15 -2.68
CA ARG A 2 -14.55 14.34 -1.55
C ARG A 2 -14.56 13.19 -0.54
N LEU A 3 -14.49 11.94 -1.01
CA LEU A 3 -14.43 10.76 -0.14
C LEU A 3 -13.12 10.70 0.66
N LEU A 4 -11.97 10.92 0.02
CA LEU A 4 -10.65 10.89 0.68
C LEU A 4 -10.56 11.94 1.79
N ARG A 5 -11.06 13.15 1.53
CA ARG A 5 -11.11 14.23 2.54
C ARG A 5 -12.04 13.88 3.70
N HIS A 6 -13.19 13.27 3.41
CA HIS A 6 -14.13 12.84 4.45
C HIS A 6 -13.53 11.74 5.34
N VAL A 7 -12.92 10.72 4.73
CA VAL A 7 -12.23 9.64 5.47
C VAL A 7 -11.07 10.18 6.29
N ALA A 8 -10.24 11.07 5.73
CA ALA A 8 -9.14 11.69 6.47
C ALA A 8 -9.63 12.53 7.67
N ALA A 9 -10.73 13.26 7.51
CA ALA A 9 -11.34 14.03 8.59
C ALA A 9 -11.89 13.13 9.70
N GLN A 10 -12.57 12.03 9.33
CA GLN A 10 -13.07 11.06 10.31
C GLN A 10 -11.92 10.36 11.03
N CYS A 11 -10.93 9.85 10.28
CA CYS A 11 -9.74 9.21 10.82
C CYS A 11 -9.03 10.11 11.82
N ARG A 12 -8.88 11.41 11.50
CA ARG A 12 -8.30 12.39 12.42
C ARG A 12 -9.13 12.60 13.69
N ASN A 13 -10.46 12.64 13.59
CA ASN A 13 -11.34 12.76 14.76
C ASN A 13 -11.23 11.54 15.69
N GLU A 14 -10.87 10.38 15.15
CA GLU A 14 -10.65 9.13 15.89
C GLU A 14 -9.19 8.94 16.34
N GLY A 15 -8.31 9.94 16.13
CA GLY A 15 -6.91 9.91 16.54
C GLY A 15 -5.95 9.31 15.53
N GLY A 16 -6.41 8.98 14.32
CA GLY A 16 -5.56 8.55 13.22
C GLY A 16 -4.70 9.69 12.67
N VAL A 17 -3.43 9.38 12.38
CA VAL A 17 -2.42 10.39 12.02
C VAL A 17 -1.90 10.29 10.59
N TYR A 18 -2.30 9.27 9.84
CA TYR A 18 -1.89 9.08 8.45
C TYR A 18 -2.94 8.30 7.65
N LEU A 19 -2.88 8.43 6.33
CA LEU A 19 -3.64 7.64 5.38
C LEU A 19 -2.65 7.00 4.40
N ARG A 20 -2.64 5.67 4.31
CA ARG A 20 -1.82 4.94 3.34
C ARG A 20 -2.68 4.44 2.19
N LEU A 21 -2.25 4.72 0.97
CA LEU A 21 -2.90 4.29 -0.26
C LEU A 21 -1.88 3.55 -1.11
N SER A 22 -2.29 2.44 -1.72
CA SER A 22 -1.46 1.69 -2.66
C SER A 22 -2.14 1.75 -4.03
N VAL A 23 -1.37 2.11 -5.04
CA VAL A 23 -1.80 2.10 -6.44
C VAL A 23 -0.92 1.14 -7.21
N ASP A 24 -1.47 0.57 -8.27
CA ASP A 24 -0.65 -0.20 -9.20
C ASP A 24 0.42 0.68 -9.83
N THR A 25 1.60 0.13 -10.05
CA THR A 25 2.72 0.83 -10.68
C THR A 25 2.44 1.23 -12.11
N ASP A 26 1.48 0.62 -12.80
CA ASP A 26 1.08 1.02 -14.15
C ASP A 26 -0.03 2.10 -14.15
N ASN A 27 -0.63 2.37 -12.98
CA ASN A 27 -1.74 3.30 -12.87
C ASN A 27 -1.26 4.75 -12.73
N GLU A 28 -0.66 5.27 -13.80
CA GLU A 28 -0.15 6.65 -13.90
C GLU A 28 -1.23 7.70 -13.61
N GLY A 29 -2.47 7.42 -14.00
CA GLY A 29 -3.62 8.28 -13.71
C GLY A 29 -3.90 8.41 -12.21
N ALA A 30 -3.86 7.30 -11.49
CA ALA A 30 -4.04 7.31 -10.04
C ALA A 30 -2.86 7.98 -9.33
N LYS A 31 -1.62 7.73 -9.75
CA LYS A 31 -0.43 8.40 -9.20
C LYS A 31 -0.53 9.92 -9.33
N THR A 32 -0.79 10.39 -10.55
CA THR A 32 -0.95 11.83 -10.84
C THR A 32 -2.10 12.44 -10.04
N PHE A 33 -3.21 11.71 -9.88
CA PHE A 33 -4.35 12.16 -9.08
C PHE A 33 -3.99 12.36 -7.60
N TYR A 34 -3.24 11.43 -7.00
CA TYR A 34 -2.83 11.54 -5.60
C TYR A 34 -1.77 12.62 -5.38
N GLU A 35 -0.80 12.76 -6.29
CA GLU A 35 0.19 13.84 -6.24
C GLU A 35 -0.46 15.22 -6.30
N ARG A 36 -1.48 15.41 -7.17
CA ARG A 36 -2.26 16.66 -7.23
C ARG A 36 -3.00 16.99 -5.95
N LEU A 37 -3.32 15.98 -5.13
CA LEU A 37 -3.95 16.15 -3.82
C LEU A 37 -2.92 16.38 -2.69
N GLY A 38 -1.62 16.45 -3.01
CA GLY A 38 -0.54 16.59 -2.03
C GLY A 38 -0.20 15.30 -1.30
N ILE A 39 -0.70 14.15 -1.78
CA ILE A 39 -0.39 12.83 -1.26
C ILE A 39 0.85 12.35 -2.01
N ALA A 40 2.02 12.65 -1.46
CA ALA A 40 3.30 12.30 -2.07
C ALA A 40 3.55 10.79 -2.03
N TRP A 41 4.28 10.29 -3.03
CA TRP A 41 4.79 8.93 -3.00
C TRP A 41 5.77 8.75 -1.83
N SER A 42 5.56 7.69 -1.05
CA SER A 42 6.43 7.34 0.08
C SER A 42 7.65 6.59 -0.43
N SER A 43 8.78 7.29 -0.57
CA SER A 43 10.04 6.71 -1.05
C SER A 43 10.73 5.76 -0.05
N TYR A 44 10.25 5.73 1.20
CA TYR A 44 10.79 4.89 2.27
C TYR A 44 9.97 3.61 2.51
N GLU A 45 8.81 3.45 1.86
CA GLU A 45 7.97 2.27 1.99
C GLU A 45 8.10 1.37 0.74
N GLN A 46 8.81 0.24 0.88
CA GLN A 46 8.83 -0.82 -0.12
C GLN A 46 7.78 -1.89 0.24
N THR A 47 6.76 -2.06 -0.60
CA THR A 47 5.77 -3.12 -0.43
C THR A 47 6.16 -4.34 -1.27
N GLN A 48 6.31 -5.49 -0.63
CA GLN A 48 6.50 -6.76 -1.33
C GLN A 48 5.16 -7.47 -1.50
N LYS A 49 4.93 -8.03 -2.67
CA LYS A 49 3.71 -8.77 -2.99
C LYS A 49 4.10 -10.08 -3.65
N ILE A 50 3.53 -11.17 -3.14
CA ILE A 50 3.58 -12.48 -3.78
C ILE A 50 2.19 -12.82 -4.29
N ILE A 51 2.09 -13.27 -5.54
CA ILE A 51 0.81 -13.53 -6.21
C ILE A 51 0.93 -14.73 -7.14
N GLY A 52 -0.21 -15.35 -7.44
CA GLY A 52 -0.33 -16.41 -8.44
C GLY A 52 0.54 -17.62 -8.09
N GLU A 53 1.16 -18.21 -9.12
CA GLU A 53 1.99 -19.40 -8.96
C GLU A 53 3.16 -19.21 -8.01
N ALA A 54 3.72 -17.99 -7.92
CA ALA A 54 4.77 -17.69 -6.94
C ALA A 54 4.26 -17.84 -5.49
N PHE A 55 3.00 -17.48 -5.21
CA PHE A 55 2.40 -17.66 -3.88
C PHE A 55 2.25 -19.13 -3.53
N PHE A 56 1.72 -19.94 -4.45
CA PHE A 56 1.56 -21.37 -4.23
C PHE A 56 2.92 -22.05 -4.05
N ALA A 57 3.89 -21.77 -4.93
CA ALA A 57 5.25 -22.30 -4.80
C ALA A 57 5.93 -21.92 -3.47
N PHE A 58 5.68 -20.70 -2.95
CA PHE A 58 6.19 -20.29 -1.64
C PHE A 58 5.45 -20.99 -0.48
N ALA A 59 4.14 -21.17 -0.58
CA ALA A 59 3.33 -21.83 0.45
C ALA A 59 3.59 -23.35 0.53
N ASP A 60 3.86 -24.00 -0.60
CA ASP A 60 4.17 -25.42 -0.70
C ASP A 60 5.66 -25.74 -0.42
N ALA A 61 6.52 -24.71 -0.31
CA ALA A 61 7.91 -24.91 0.05
C ALA A 61 8.00 -25.42 1.51
N PRO A 62 8.78 -26.49 1.78
CA PRO A 62 8.97 -26.94 3.14
C PRO A 62 9.61 -25.81 3.96
N GLU A 63 9.14 -25.61 5.19
CA GLU A 63 9.75 -24.69 6.15
C GLU A 63 11.19 -25.18 6.41
N ASN A 64 12.15 -24.65 5.66
CA ASN A 64 13.56 -24.87 5.98
C ASN A 64 13.80 -24.10 7.28
N GLY A 65 13.64 -24.81 8.40
CA GLY A 65 14.08 -24.34 9.70
C GLY A 65 15.59 -24.19 9.66
N ASP A 66 16.06 -22.99 9.33
CA ASP A 66 17.39 -22.54 9.70
C ASP A 66 17.28 -21.12 10.26
N HIS A 67 17.09 -21.08 11.58
CA HIS A 67 17.67 -20.01 12.37
C HIS A 67 19.18 -20.16 12.29
N LYS A 68 19.86 -19.24 11.61
CA LYS A 68 21.21 -18.85 12.00
C LYS A 68 21.55 -17.41 11.64
#